data_AF-A0A9D2HVB8-F1
#
_entry.id   AF-A0A9D2HVB8-F1
#
_cell.length_a   1.000
_cell.length_b   1.000
_cell.length_c   1.000
_cell.angle_alpha   90.00
_cell.angle_beta   90.00
_cell.angle_gamma   90.00
#
_symmetry.space_group_name_H-M   'P 1'
#
loop_
_entity.id
_entity.type
_entity.pdbx_description
1 polymer ?
#
loop_
_entity_poly.entity_id
_entity_poly.type
_entity_poly.pdbx_seq_one_letter_code
_entity_poly.pdbx_strand_id
1 'polypeptide(L)'
;MKLINLGSRTPQDVPNVRFRPALIDHLLELAAFLLVLANWIYILYSYRTSGGDISSEFYESGGTALSLFVLLGIGGYLPSRSINFPFRVGRHNVAFQYVLALRLVRVVNIILCAQFLFITLSIRHAWANVGATICLVLLFVAFAGYMVLAWRHR
;
A
#
# COMPACT_ATOMS: atom_id res chain seq x y z
N MET A 1 14.32 35.29 -13.73
CA MET A 1 13.74 33.93 -13.69
C MET A 1 12.74 33.89 -12.54
N LYS A 2 11.42 33.93 -12.82
CA LYS A 2 10.38 33.90 -11.78
C LYS A 2 10.29 32.48 -11.23
N LEU A 3 10.81 32.26 -10.03
CA LEU A 3 10.52 31.07 -9.23
C LEU A 3 9.02 31.09 -8.91
N ILE A 4 8.24 30.33 -9.65
CA ILE A 4 6.85 30.04 -9.32
C ILE A 4 6.91 29.17 -8.07
N ASN A 5 6.75 29.81 -6.91
CA ASN A 5 6.68 29.14 -5.63
C ASN A 5 5.36 28.35 -5.60
N LEU A 6 5.41 27.10 -6.07
CA LEU A 6 4.33 26.13 -6.03
C LEU A 6 4.14 25.72 -4.57
N GLY A 7 3.57 26.63 -3.76
CA GLY A 7 3.43 26.48 -2.32
C GLY A 7 2.65 25.23 -1.93
N SER A 8 3.34 24.10 -1.85
CA SER A 8 3.08 23.03 -0.90
C SER A 8 3.36 23.60 0.47
N ARG A 9 2.38 23.58 1.38
CA ARG A 9 2.67 23.93 2.77
C ARG A 9 3.77 22.99 3.27
N THR A 10 4.87 23.58 3.71
CA THR A 10 5.96 22.88 4.37
C THR A 10 5.39 22.15 5.61
N PRO A 11 5.81 20.91 5.89
CA PRO A 11 5.26 20.09 6.97
C PRO A 11 5.38 20.70 8.38
N GLN A 12 6.12 21.79 8.54
CA GLN A 12 6.26 22.52 9.81
C GLN A 12 4.97 23.23 10.27
N ASP A 13 4.05 23.52 9.35
CA ASP A 13 2.90 24.42 9.60
C ASP A 13 1.58 23.66 9.88
N VAL A 14 1.64 22.33 9.97
CA VAL A 14 0.49 21.44 10.19
C VAL A 14 0.41 21.07 11.69
N PRO A 15 -0.74 21.28 12.36
CA PRO A 15 -0.93 20.88 13.75
C PRO A 15 -0.72 19.36 13.91
N ASN A 16 -0.13 18.96 15.03
CA ASN A 16 0.23 17.58 15.35
C ASN A 16 -1.03 16.74 15.65
N VAL A 17 -1.83 16.45 14.63
CA VAL A 17 -3.03 15.63 14.75
C VAL A 17 -2.60 14.17 14.71
N ARG A 18 -2.40 13.58 15.89
CA ARG A 18 -2.25 12.13 16.02
C ARG A 18 -3.59 11.48 15.72
N PHE A 19 -3.70 10.87 14.55
CA PHE A 19 -4.90 10.13 14.18
C PHE A 19 -5.04 8.91 15.09
N ARG A 20 -6.19 8.75 15.75
CA ARG A 20 -6.55 7.48 16.37
C ARG A 20 -6.94 6.52 15.25
N PRO A 21 -6.26 5.38 15.08
CA PRO A 21 -6.63 4.39 14.07
C PRO A 21 -8.07 3.95 14.32
N ALA A 22 -8.89 3.98 13.26
CA ALA A 22 -10.26 3.48 13.32
C ALA A 22 -10.26 1.93 13.28
N LEU A 23 -11.37 1.28 13.66
CA LEU A 23 -11.49 -0.18 13.53
C LEU A 23 -11.26 -0.68 12.09
N ILE A 24 -11.66 0.13 11.11
CA ILE A 24 -11.45 -0.15 9.67
C ILE A 24 -9.95 -0.21 9.35
N ASP A 25 -9.16 0.65 9.96
CA ASP A 25 -7.73 0.75 9.73
C ASP A 25 -7.01 -0.54 10.18
N HIS A 26 -7.42 -1.11 11.31
CA HIS A 26 -6.95 -2.41 11.80
C HIS A 26 -7.44 -3.58 10.95
N LEU A 27 -8.68 -3.54 10.45
CA LEU A 27 -9.21 -4.58 9.58
C LEU A 27 -8.44 -4.65 8.25
N LEU A 28 -8.09 -3.49 7.68
CA LEU A 28 -7.28 -3.39 6.47
C LEU A 28 -5.86 -3.93 6.68
N GLU A 29 -5.27 -3.65 7.84
CA GLU A 29 -3.94 -4.16 8.21
C GLU A 29 -3.96 -5.68 8.43
N LEU A 30 -5.01 -6.20 9.08
CA LEU A 30 -5.23 -7.63 9.23
C LEU A 30 -5.39 -8.32 7.87
N ALA A 31 -6.14 -7.72 6.95
CA ALA A 31 -6.30 -8.26 5.59
C ALA A 31 -4.96 -8.35 4.86
N ALA A 32 -4.12 -7.31 4.93
CA ALA A 32 -2.78 -7.34 4.34
C ALA A 32 -1.89 -8.41 5.01
N PHE A 33 -1.95 -8.53 6.34
CA PHE A 33 -1.21 -9.56 7.08
C PHE A 33 -1.62 -10.97 6.66
N LEU A 34 -2.93 -11.24 6.52
CA LEU A 34 -3.44 -12.53 6.08
C LEU A 34 -2.96 -12.90 4.67
N LEU A 35 -2.85 -11.93 3.76
CA LEU A 35 -2.33 -12.15 2.40
C LEU A 35 -0.83 -12.51 2.42
N VAL A 36 -0.03 -11.81 3.21
CA VAL A 36 1.39 -12.14 3.38
C VAL A 36 1.56 -13.53 4.00
N LEU A 37 0.77 -13.83 5.03
CA LEU A 37 0.78 -15.14 5.69
C LEU A 37 0.39 -16.26 4.71
N ALA A 38 -0.66 -16.06 3.91
CA ALA A 38 -1.06 -16.99 2.86
C ALA A 38 0.07 -17.22 1.83
N ASN A 39 0.79 -16.15 1.44
CA ASN A 39 1.92 -16.26 0.53
C ASN A 39 3.04 -17.14 1.11
N TRP A 40 3.40 -16.91 2.38
CA TRP A 40 4.40 -17.73 3.06
C TRP A 40 3.97 -19.18 3.28
N ILE A 41 2.70 -19.42 3.61
CA ILE A 41 2.15 -20.79 3.67
C ILE A 41 2.29 -21.48 2.32
N TYR A 42 1.97 -20.78 1.23
CA TYR A 42 2.09 -21.33 -0.12
C TYR A 42 3.54 -21.65 -0.50
N ILE A 43 4.49 -20.78 -0.14
CA ILE A 43 5.93 -21.02 -0.33
C ILE A 43 6.37 -22.27 0.46
N LEU A 44 5.99 -22.38 1.73
CA LEU A 44 6.34 -23.55 2.58
C LEU A 44 5.73 -24.85 2.07
N TYR A 45 4.48 -24.80 1.60
CA TYR A 45 3.82 -25.93 0.95
C TYR A 45 4.55 -26.33 -0.34
N SER A 46 4.93 -25.36 -1.15
CA SER A 46 5.70 -25.56 -2.39
C SER A 46 7.07 -26.16 -2.11
N TYR A 47 7.74 -25.69 -1.06
CA TYR A 47 9.02 -26.23 -0.58
C TYR A 47 8.91 -27.70 -0.17
N ARG A 48 7.89 -28.04 0.63
CA ARG A 48 7.62 -29.42 1.07
C ARG A 48 7.30 -30.35 -0.11
N THR A 49 6.47 -29.89 -1.05
CA THR A 49 6.04 -30.71 -2.19
C THR A 49 7.15 -30.93 -3.22
N SER A 50 8.09 -29.99 -3.35
CA SER A 50 9.26 -30.12 -4.22
C SER A 50 10.47 -30.81 -3.56
N GLY A 51 10.32 -31.37 -2.35
CA GLY A 51 11.44 -32.04 -1.68
C GLY A 51 12.58 -31.10 -1.28
N GLY A 52 12.30 -29.81 -1.13
CA GLY A 52 13.29 -28.79 -0.76
C GLY A 52 13.91 -28.03 -1.94
N ASP A 53 13.55 -28.36 -3.18
CA ASP A 53 14.05 -27.69 -4.38
C ASP A 53 13.03 -26.68 -4.93
N ILE A 54 13.16 -25.40 -4.55
CA ILE A 54 12.34 -24.31 -5.07
C ILE A 54 13.23 -23.21 -5.64
N SER A 55 12.75 -22.54 -6.70
CA SER A 55 13.47 -21.44 -7.33
C SER A 55 13.62 -20.24 -6.38
N SER A 56 14.65 -19.43 -6.63
CA SER A 56 14.89 -18.17 -5.89
C SER A 56 13.69 -17.21 -5.97
N GLU A 57 12.93 -17.26 -7.07
CA GLU A 57 11.73 -16.46 -7.33
C GLU A 57 10.68 -16.57 -6.21
N PHE A 58 10.51 -17.75 -5.60
CA PHE A 58 9.60 -17.92 -4.45
C PHE A 58 10.05 -17.10 -3.25
N TYR A 59 11.35 -17.13 -2.94
CA TYR A 59 11.93 -16.38 -1.82
C TYR A 59 11.94 -14.88 -2.09
N GLU A 60 12.23 -14.47 -3.32
CA GLU A 60 12.19 -13.07 -3.75
C GLU A 60 10.78 -12.51 -3.63
N SER A 61 9.76 -13.23 -4.11
CA SER A 61 8.36 -12.81 -3.98
C SER A 61 7.90 -12.76 -2.51
N GLY A 62 8.22 -13.78 -1.71
CA GLY A 62 7.88 -13.79 -0.28
C GLY A 62 8.56 -12.68 0.52
N GLY A 63 9.86 -12.46 0.26
CA GLY A 63 10.68 -11.44 0.92
C GLY A 63 10.27 -10.02 0.55
N THR A 64 9.97 -9.76 -0.73
CA THR A 64 9.47 -8.46 -1.19
C THR A 64 8.06 -8.18 -0.65
N ALA A 65 7.16 -9.16 -0.65
CA ALA A 65 5.83 -9.01 -0.05
C ALA A 65 5.91 -8.64 1.44
N LEU A 66 6.76 -9.33 2.21
CA LEU A 66 6.93 -9.05 3.64
C LEU A 66 7.56 -7.67 3.88
N SER A 67 8.57 -7.32 3.09
CA SER A 67 9.25 -6.03 3.19
C SER A 67 8.30 -4.87 2.87
N LEU A 68 7.51 -4.97 1.81
CA LEU A 68 6.51 -3.95 1.46
C LEU A 68 5.38 -3.88 2.48
N PHE A 69 4.93 -5.01 3.01
CA PHE A 69 3.95 -5.04 4.09
C PHE A 69 4.42 -4.25 5.32
N VAL A 70 5.67 -4.47 5.75
CA VAL A 70 6.25 -3.76 6.90
C VAL A 70 6.46 -2.28 6.57
N LEU A 71 7.04 -1.96 5.41
CA LEU A 71 7.30 -0.58 5.00
C LEU A 71 6.02 0.26 4.89
N LEU A 72 4.99 -0.28 4.25
CA LEU A 72 3.70 0.40 4.09
C LEU A 72 2.84 0.33 5.36
N GLY A 73 2.98 -0.73 6.15
CA GLY A 73 2.37 -0.85 7.47
C GLY A 73 2.87 0.25 8.40
N ILE A 74 4.19 0.37 8.58
CA ILE A 74 4.83 1.47 9.33
C ILE A 74 4.50 2.82 8.68
N GLY A 75 4.48 2.87 7.35
CA GLY A 75 4.10 4.07 6.59
C GLY A 75 2.70 4.58 6.93
N GLY A 76 1.77 3.69 7.24
CA GLY A 76 0.42 4.00 7.71
C GLY A 76 0.34 4.56 9.14
N TYR A 77 1.46 4.65 9.85
CA TYR A 77 1.61 5.26 11.18
C TYR A 77 2.51 6.51 11.17
N LEU A 78 3.06 6.91 10.01
CA LEU A 78 3.90 8.09 9.88
C LEU A 78 3.10 9.37 10.19
N PRO A 79 3.67 10.34 10.93
CA PRO A 79 3.02 11.62 11.21
C PRO A 79 2.82 12.44 9.92
N SER A 80 1.76 13.26 9.90
CA SER A 80 1.37 14.14 8.78
C SER A 80 2.48 15.07 8.26
N ARG A 81 3.54 15.27 9.05
CA ARG A 81 4.74 16.03 8.69
C ARG A 81 5.67 15.33 7.68
N SER A 82 5.50 14.04 7.45
CA SER A 82 6.35 13.30 6.50
C SER A 82 5.72 13.17 5.10
N ILE A 83 4.47 13.62 4.93
CA ILE A 83 3.73 13.46 3.67
C ILE A 83 3.62 14.81 2.95
N ASN A 84 4.24 14.91 1.76
CA ASN A 84 4.01 16.04 0.87
C ASN A 84 2.71 15.84 0.11
N PHE A 85 1.71 16.69 0.36
CA PHE A 85 0.43 16.63 -0.35
C PHE A 85 0.56 17.20 -1.77
N PRO A 86 -0.02 16.54 -2.80
CA PRO A 86 0.04 17.02 -4.18
C PRO A 86 -0.77 18.28 -4.44
N PHE A 87 -1.72 18.64 -3.56
CA PHE A 87 -2.59 19.82 -3.71
C PHE A 87 -2.49 20.76 -2.50
N ARG A 88 -2.77 22.06 -2.71
CA ARG A 88 -2.82 23.07 -1.64
C ARG A 88 -3.91 22.73 -0.63
N VAL A 89 -3.53 22.44 0.62
CA VAL A 89 -4.46 22.06 1.68
C VAL A 89 -4.75 23.24 2.62
N GLY A 90 -6.02 23.67 2.66
CA GLY A 90 -6.51 24.65 3.65
C GLY A 90 -6.64 24.01 5.04
N ARG A 91 -6.50 24.80 6.13
CA ARG A 91 -6.51 24.28 7.53
C ARG A 91 -7.75 23.43 7.88
N HIS A 92 -8.87 23.68 7.20
CA HIS A 92 -10.13 22.95 7.32
C HIS A 92 -10.08 21.52 6.71
N ASN A 93 -9.35 21.30 5.61
CA ASN A 93 -9.35 20.02 4.87
C ASN A 93 -8.11 19.15 5.12
N VAL A 94 -7.13 19.62 5.92
CA VAL A 94 -5.88 18.87 6.20
C VAL A 94 -6.16 17.52 6.85
N ALA A 95 -7.08 17.48 7.81
CA ALA A 95 -7.43 16.23 8.49
C ALA A 95 -8.04 15.22 7.50
N PHE A 96 -8.94 15.66 6.62
CA PHE A 96 -9.59 14.79 5.65
C PHE A 96 -8.59 14.24 4.62
N GLN A 97 -7.73 15.09 4.05
CA GLN A 97 -6.72 14.66 3.09
C GLN A 97 -5.67 13.73 3.71
N TYR A 98 -5.31 13.96 4.96
CA TYR A 98 -4.40 13.10 5.70
C TYR A 98 -5.00 11.71 5.95
N VAL A 99 -6.27 11.64 6.37
CA VAL A 99 -7.00 10.36 6.52
C VAL A 99 -7.08 9.63 5.19
N LEU A 100 -7.41 10.36 4.13
CA LEU A 100 -7.53 9.78 2.80
C LEU A 100 -6.19 9.21 2.32
N ALA A 101 -5.07 9.91 2.56
CA ALA A 101 -3.73 9.42 2.24
C ALA A 101 -3.35 8.18 3.06
N LEU A 102 -3.61 8.17 4.37
CA LEU A 102 -3.36 7.02 5.23
C LEU A 102 -4.18 5.79 4.79
N ARG A 103 -5.46 5.98 4.44
CA ARG A 103 -6.31 4.91 3.91
C ARG A 103 -5.82 4.41 2.56
N LEU A 104 -5.37 5.31 1.68
CA LEU A 104 -4.77 4.91 0.40
C LEU A 104 -3.54 4.03 0.63
N VAL A 105 -2.63 4.41 1.55
CA VAL A 105 -1.44 3.59 1.88
C VAL A 105 -1.85 2.19 2.32
N ARG A 106 -2.87 2.07 3.17
CA ARG A 106 -3.40 0.76 3.62
C ARG A 106 -4.02 -0.05 2.47
N VAL A 107 -4.80 0.58 1.60
CA VAL A 107 -5.40 -0.08 0.41
C VAL A 107 -4.32 -0.54 -0.57
N VAL A 108 -3.34 0.33 -0.85
CA VAL A 108 -2.18 0.01 -1.69
C VAL A 108 -1.40 -1.15 -1.09
N ASN A 109 -1.22 -1.18 0.24
CA ASN A 109 -0.55 -2.29 0.92
C ASN A 109 -1.27 -3.63 0.67
N ILE A 110 -2.59 -3.68 0.81
CA ILE A 110 -3.39 -4.88 0.52
C ILE A 110 -3.24 -5.31 -0.94
N ILE A 111 -3.39 -4.36 -1.88
CA ILE A 111 -3.32 -4.64 -3.32
C ILE A 111 -1.94 -5.20 -3.69
N LEU A 112 -0.86 -4.62 -3.15
CA LEU A 112 0.50 -5.10 -3.40
C LEU A 112 0.73 -6.48 -2.77
N CYS A 113 0.29 -6.72 -1.53
CA CYS A 113 0.38 -8.03 -0.90
C CYS A 113 -0.37 -9.11 -1.71
N ALA A 114 -1.57 -8.78 -2.22
CA ALA A 114 -2.32 -9.65 -3.10
C ALA A 114 -1.60 -9.88 -4.45
N GLN A 115 -1.01 -8.84 -5.02
CA GLN A 115 -0.25 -8.94 -6.26
C GLN A 115 0.92 -9.91 -6.12
N PHE A 116 1.72 -9.79 -5.05
CA PHE A 116 2.84 -10.71 -4.82
C PHE A 116 2.38 -12.14 -4.54
N LEU A 117 1.25 -12.34 -3.86
CA LEU A 117 0.64 -13.67 -3.73
C LEU A 117 0.34 -14.26 -5.12
N PHE A 118 -0.30 -13.50 -6.02
CA PHE A 118 -0.57 -13.97 -7.38
C PHE A 118 0.68 -14.18 -8.23
N ILE A 119 1.73 -13.38 -8.03
CA ILE A 119 3.04 -13.59 -8.67
C ILE A 119 3.64 -14.92 -8.20
N THR A 120 3.62 -15.21 -6.89
CA THR A 120 4.12 -16.50 -6.40
C THR A 120 3.31 -17.68 -6.96
N LEU A 121 1.98 -17.54 -7.03
CA LEU A 121 1.12 -18.56 -7.64
C LEU A 121 1.40 -18.72 -9.14
N SER A 122 1.79 -17.66 -9.84
CA SER A 122 1.98 -17.71 -11.29
C SER A 122 3.19 -18.51 -11.73
N ILE A 123 4.14 -18.74 -10.82
CA ILE A 123 5.29 -19.64 -11.03
C ILE A 123 4.81 -21.07 -11.35
N ARG A 124 3.71 -21.52 -10.74
CA ARG A 124 3.13 -22.85 -10.99
C ARG A 124 1.84 -22.83 -11.79
N HIS A 125 1.13 -21.70 -11.80
CA HIS A 125 -0.21 -21.60 -12.36
C HIS A 125 -0.36 -20.39 -13.28
N ALA A 126 -0.40 -20.62 -14.59
CA ALA A 126 -0.51 -19.55 -15.58
C ALA A 126 -1.75 -18.64 -15.39
N TRP A 127 -2.86 -19.16 -14.84
CA TRP A 127 -4.05 -18.35 -14.56
C TRP A 127 -3.79 -17.24 -13.54
N ALA A 128 -2.83 -17.41 -12.63
CA ALA A 128 -2.52 -16.42 -11.61
C ALA A 128 -1.86 -15.15 -12.18
N ASN A 129 -1.29 -15.21 -13.40
CA ASN A 129 -0.83 -14.02 -14.12
C ASN A 129 -1.98 -13.03 -14.40
N VAL A 130 -3.19 -13.55 -14.65
CA VAL A 130 -4.39 -12.71 -14.80
C VAL A 130 -4.70 -12.01 -13.48
N GLY A 131 -4.62 -12.73 -12.35
CA GLY A 131 -4.80 -12.16 -11.01
C GLY A 131 -3.80 -11.04 -10.70
N ALA A 132 -2.51 -11.26 -10.97
CA ALA A 132 -1.47 -10.24 -10.79
C ALA A 132 -1.73 -8.99 -11.66
N THR A 133 -2.20 -9.19 -12.90
CA THR A 133 -2.55 -8.08 -13.81
C THR A 133 -3.75 -7.29 -13.30
N ILE A 134 -4.77 -7.98 -12.77
CA ILE A 134 -5.94 -7.33 -12.16
C ILE A 134 -5.50 -6.48 -10.96
N CYS A 135 -4.62 -6.98 -10.10
CA CYS A 135 -4.08 -6.20 -8.98
C CYS A 135 -3.37 -4.93 -9.45
N LEU A 136 -2.61 -5.01 -10.54
CA LEU A 136 -1.93 -3.84 -11.12
C LEU A 136 -2.95 -2.81 -11.63
N VAL A 137 -4.01 -3.23 -12.31
CA VAL A 137 -5.10 -2.33 -12.72
C VAL A 137 -5.79 -1.71 -11.51
N LEU A 138 -6.09 -2.50 -10.48
CA LEU A 138 -6.69 -2.01 -9.23
C LEU A 138 -5.80 -0.97 -8.52
N LEU A 139 -4.48 -1.12 -8.60
CA LEU A 139 -3.54 -0.15 -8.07
C LEU A 139 -3.69 1.21 -8.77
N PHE A 140 -3.73 1.21 -10.11
CA PHE A 140 -3.99 2.44 -10.89
C PHE A 140 -5.34 3.06 -10.57
N VAL A 141 -6.39 2.24 -10.43
CA VAL A 141 -7.73 2.71 -10.05
C VAL A 141 -7.72 3.32 -8.64
N ALA A 142 -7.00 2.73 -7.68
CA ALA A 142 -6.86 3.26 -6.33
C ALA A 142 -6.18 4.65 -6.33
N PHE A 143 -5.09 4.81 -7.12
CA PHE A 143 -4.43 6.09 -7.29
C PHE A 143 -5.30 7.13 -8.01
N ALA A 144 -5.98 6.75 -9.09
CA ALA A 144 -6.89 7.63 -9.81
C ALA A 144 -8.06 8.08 -8.91
N GLY A 145 -8.66 7.15 -8.17
CA GLY A 145 -9.71 7.42 -7.19
C GLY A 145 -9.24 8.40 -6.11
N TYR A 146 -8.03 8.20 -5.58
CA TYR A 146 -7.43 9.15 -4.64
C TYR A 146 -7.29 10.56 -5.24
N MET A 147 -6.78 10.67 -6.46
CA MET A 147 -6.62 11.97 -7.13
C MET A 147 -7.96 12.66 -7.37
N VAL A 148 -8.99 11.92 -7.77
CA VAL A 148 -10.35 12.45 -7.97
C VAL A 148 -10.97 12.92 -6.65
N LEU A 149 -10.86 12.13 -5.57
CA LEU A 149 -11.33 12.52 -4.25
C LEU A 149 -10.56 13.73 -3.68
N ALA A 150 -9.24 13.75 -3.85
CA ALA A 150 -8.40 14.87 -3.44
C ALA A 150 -8.76 16.16 -4.20
N TRP A 151 -9.10 16.06 -5.50
CA TRP A 151 -9.54 17.19 -6.31
C TRP A 151 -10.93 17.68 -5.91
N ARG A 152 -11.87 16.77 -5.63
CA ARG A 152 -13.25 17.11 -5.22
C ARG A 152 -13.31 17.79 -3.84
N HIS A 153 -12.37 17.47 -2.95
CA HIS A 153 -12.24 18.05 -1.60
C HIS A 153 -11.13 19.11 -1.50
N ARG A 154 -10.86 19.83 -2.58
CA ARG A 154 -10.01 21.04 -2.58
C ARG A 154 -10.73 22.20 -1.91
#